data_AF-A0A7J5W0R6-F1
#
_entry.id   AF-A0A7J5W0R6-F1
#
_cell.length_a   1.000
_cell.length_b   1.000
_cell.length_c   1.000
_cell.angle_alpha   90.00
_cell.angle_beta   90.00
_cell.angle_gamma   90.00
#
_symmetry.space_group_name_H-M   'P 1'
#
loop_
_entity.id
_entity.type
_entity.pdbx_description
1 polymer ?
#
loop_
_entity_poly.entity_id
_entity_poly.type
_entity_poly.pdbx_seq_one_letter_code
_entity_poly.pdbx_strand_id
1 'polypeptide(L)'
;MSCILSGKCSVFSGLKILVVSAVLIFLYTGCSNRKATPDHSRKILKAFDSELMQIARRFGNTQSFEAIMIARKLPGIQLPFLSVNDTFEGTELETFNLQRAKGVFYYYSVDSLPEKIAQSDSLILIFPAGNEKKTEEFRIVVSSFNEILTDLGMLFPETFDAEIYKGGRQVGNLSYSATFKHGMPASVLFNLKAGGFDIETKLETTFRKKKSSVEAQFTLHESGNQRIKVNIDSEVIQTASGAMAYDGKHIEIEIFPLKAEIKSDYLFSQADAADFFGEFNKRSAIKLTDSEGLILGTIKLEQTEGKSRINLMMYYNDGSSENLEDFLLTINKILNMKTTMPR
;
A
#
# COMPACT_ATOMS: atom_id res chain seq x y z
N MET A 1 60.81 55.76 -1.81
CA MET A 1 59.83 56.78 -1.40
C MET A 1 58.61 56.63 -2.32
N SER A 2 57.50 56.17 -1.76
CA SER A 2 56.09 56.36 -2.18
C SER A 2 55.52 55.78 -3.51
N CYS A 3 54.73 54.72 -3.33
CA CYS A 3 53.29 54.54 -3.64
C CYS A 3 52.63 54.75 -5.03
N ILE A 4 51.97 53.66 -5.48
CA ILE A 4 50.53 53.48 -5.84
C ILE A 4 49.97 54.16 -7.10
N LEU A 5 49.53 53.34 -8.08
CA LEU A 5 48.33 53.40 -8.96
C LEU A 5 48.63 52.46 -10.15
N SER A 6 47.86 51.44 -10.52
CA SER A 6 46.43 51.42 -10.80
C SER A 6 45.99 49.95 -10.99
N GLY A 7 45.39 49.37 -9.94
CA GLY A 7 44.73 48.06 -9.98
C GLY A 7 43.27 48.19 -10.40
N LYS A 8 42.99 48.39 -11.70
CA LYS A 8 41.62 48.52 -12.22
C LYS A 8 41.23 47.57 -13.36
N CYS A 9 41.97 46.50 -13.60
CA CYS A 9 41.66 45.59 -14.72
C CYS A 9 41.17 44.17 -14.37
N SER A 10 41.20 43.72 -13.10
CA SER A 10 40.73 42.37 -12.75
C SER A 10 39.30 42.31 -12.16
N VAL A 11 38.80 43.40 -11.58
CA VAL A 11 37.49 43.42 -10.90
C VAL A 11 36.32 43.37 -11.90
N PHE A 12 36.47 43.96 -13.09
CA PHE A 12 35.43 43.94 -14.13
C PHE A 12 35.28 42.58 -14.82
N SER A 13 36.32 41.74 -14.82
CA SER A 13 36.27 40.38 -15.37
C SER A 13 35.54 39.42 -14.42
N GLY A 14 35.87 39.48 -13.13
CA GLY A 14 35.21 38.68 -12.09
C GLY A 14 33.72 38.98 -11.97
N LEU A 15 33.32 40.25 -12.07
CA LEU A 15 31.91 40.66 -12.00
C LEU A 15 31.08 40.14 -13.19
N LYS A 16 31.65 40.12 -14.41
CA LYS A 16 30.98 39.57 -15.59
C LYS A 16 30.79 38.06 -15.50
N ILE A 17 31.79 37.34 -14.99
CA ILE A 17 31.70 35.89 -14.75
C ILE A 17 30.64 35.61 -13.69
N LEU A 18 30.63 36.35 -12.57
CA LEU A 18 29.63 36.21 -11.51
C LEU A 18 28.20 36.46 -12.00
N VAL A 19 28.00 37.50 -12.83
CA VAL A 19 26.68 37.82 -13.41
C VAL A 19 26.24 36.74 -14.41
N VAL A 20 27.12 36.27 -15.28
CA VAL A 20 26.80 35.19 -16.24
C VAL A 20 26.53 33.87 -15.53
N SER A 21 27.29 33.53 -14.48
CA SER A 21 27.02 32.37 -13.63
C SER A 21 25.72 32.51 -12.86
N ALA A 22 25.40 33.69 -12.32
CA ALA A 22 24.13 33.94 -11.65
C ALA A 22 22.93 33.85 -12.61
N VAL A 23 23.06 34.35 -13.84
CA VAL A 23 22.03 34.23 -14.89
C VAL A 23 21.88 32.79 -15.36
N LEU A 24 22.97 32.04 -15.55
CA LEU A 24 22.91 30.62 -15.88
C LEU A 24 22.30 29.78 -14.76
N ILE A 25 22.62 30.08 -13.49
CA ILE A 25 21.99 29.47 -12.32
C ILE A 25 20.50 29.84 -12.27
N PHE A 26 20.12 31.09 -12.52
CA PHE A 26 18.71 31.52 -12.60
C PHE A 26 17.94 30.87 -13.75
N LEU A 27 18.60 30.64 -14.90
CA LEU A 27 18.01 29.94 -16.04
C LEU A 27 17.90 28.43 -15.79
N TYR A 28 18.83 27.84 -15.04
CA TYR A 28 18.76 26.43 -14.61
C TYR A 28 17.73 26.20 -13.50
N THR A 29 17.63 27.11 -12.52
CA THR A 29 16.60 27.04 -11.46
C THR A 29 15.22 27.47 -11.96
N GLY A 30 15.13 28.24 -13.05
CA GLY A 30 13.89 28.54 -13.75
C GLY A 30 13.27 27.33 -14.49
N CYS A 31 14.01 26.23 -14.66
CA CYS A 31 13.53 25.00 -15.29
C CYS A 31 13.08 23.91 -14.31
N SER A 32 13.13 24.13 -12.99
CA SER A 32 12.90 23.06 -12.01
C SER A 32 11.45 22.91 -11.51
N ASN A 33 10.46 23.52 -12.18
CA ASN A 33 9.02 23.32 -11.87
C ASN A 33 8.16 23.56 -13.12
N ARG A 34 8.41 22.80 -14.19
CA ARG A 34 7.53 22.86 -15.36
C ARG A 34 6.14 22.35 -14.97
N LYS A 35 5.11 23.07 -15.39
CA LYS A 35 3.70 22.77 -15.13
C LYS A 35 3.07 22.20 -16.39
N ALA A 36 2.36 21.07 -16.25
CA ALA A 36 1.62 20.47 -17.34
C ALA A 36 0.36 21.27 -17.69
N THR A 37 -0.06 21.19 -18.95
CA THR A 37 -1.42 21.59 -19.37
C THR A 37 -2.44 20.56 -18.87
N PRO A 38 -3.72 20.95 -18.67
CA PRO A 38 -4.76 20.00 -18.25
C PRO A 38 -4.88 18.78 -19.17
N ASP A 39 -4.78 18.96 -20.49
CA ASP A 39 -4.86 17.86 -21.45
C ASP A 39 -3.68 16.88 -21.30
N HIS A 40 -2.47 17.39 -21.05
CA HIS A 40 -1.34 16.53 -20.75
C HIS A 40 -1.56 15.79 -19.43
N SER A 41 -1.99 16.48 -18.38
CA SER A 41 -2.31 15.86 -17.08
C SER A 41 -3.36 14.76 -17.21
N ARG A 42 -4.46 14.99 -17.96
CA ARG A 42 -5.48 13.97 -18.26
C ARG A 42 -4.89 12.77 -18.98
N LYS A 43 -4.00 12.99 -19.96
CA LYS A 43 -3.34 11.90 -20.70
C LYS A 43 -2.50 11.03 -19.76
N ILE A 44 -1.74 11.66 -18.86
CA ILE A 44 -0.92 10.96 -17.85
C ILE A 44 -1.79 10.20 -16.86
N LEU A 45 -2.87 10.80 -16.34
CA LEU A 45 -3.81 10.15 -15.42
C LEU A 45 -4.51 8.93 -16.06
N LYS A 46 -4.93 9.03 -17.33
CA LYS A 46 -5.51 7.90 -18.07
C LYS A 46 -4.50 6.79 -18.34
N ALA A 47 -3.25 7.15 -18.62
CA ALA A 47 -2.17 6.16 -18.79
C ALA A 47 -1.90 5.42 -17.47
N PHE A 48 -1.88 6.14 -16.35
CA PHE A 48 -1.79 5.57 -15.01
C PHE A 48 -2.93 4.60 -14.70
N ASP A 49 -4.19 4.99 -14.96
CA ASP A 49 -5.36 4.11 -14.74
C ASP A 49 -5.30 2.85 -15.59
N SER A 50 -4.89 2.98 -16.86
CA SER A 50 -4.68 1.85 -17.75
C SER A 50 -3.60 0.89 -17.24
N GLU A 51 -2.46 1.40 -16.80
CA GLU A 51 -1.36 0.58 -16.25
C GLU A 51 -1.82 -0.16 -14.99
N LEU A 52 -2.50 0.50 -14.06
CA LEU A 52 -3.05 -0.13 -12.86
C LEU A 52 -4.05 -1.23 -13.17
N MET A 53 -5.00 -0.97 -14.08
CA MET A 53 -5.98 -1.96 -14.52
C MET A 53 -5.33 -3.17 -15.18
N GLN A 54 -4.26 -2.95 -15.95
CA GLN A 54 -3.50 -4.02 -16.57
C GLN A 54 -2.72 -4.85 -15.54
N ILE A 55 -2.03 -4.22 -14.59
CA ILE A 55 -1.35 -4.91 -13.48
C ILE A 55 -2.35 -5.75 -12.69
N ALA A 56 -3.48 -5.16 -12.28
CA ALA A 56 -4.51 -5.85 -11.52
C ALA A 56 -5.09 -7.06 -12.28
N ARG A 57 -5.33 -6.91 -13.59
CA ARG A 57 -5.80 -8.02 -14.45
C ARG A 57 -4.76 -9.14 -14.56
N ARG A 58 -3.49 -8.80 -14.79
CA ARG A 58 -2.41 -9.80 -14.91
C ARG A 58 -2.18 -10.54 -13.60
N PHE A 59 -2.15 -9.82 -12.48
CA PHE A 59 -2.05 -10.41 -11.14
C PHE A 59 -3.27 -11.28 -10.80
N GLY A 60 -4.48 -10.79 -11.08
CA GLY A 60 -5.74 -11.50 -10.83
C GLY A 60 -5.89 -12.79 -11.63
N ASN A 61 -5.17 -12.92 -12.74
CA ASN A 61 -5.13 -14.13 -13.57
C ASN A 61 -4.03 -15.12 -13.15
N THR A 62 -3.28 -14.86 -12.09
CA THR A 62 -2.27 -15.80 -11.58
C THR A 62 -2.93 -16.97 -10.84
N GLN A 63 -2.37 -18.16 -11.00
CA GLN A 63 -2.86 -19.37 -10.31
C GLN A 63 -2.72 -19.25 -8.79
N SER A 64 -1.71 -18.54 -8.30
CA SER A 64 -1.54 -18.30 -6.86
C SER A 64 -2.64 -17.41 -6.30
N PHE A 65 -3.01 -16.34 -7.02
CA PHE A 65 -4.12 -15.48 -6.60
C PHE A 65 -5.44 -16.23 -6.63
N GLU A 66 -5.70 -17.04 -7.66
CA GLU A 66 -6.85 -17.94 -7.73
C GLU A 66 -6.92 -18.85 -6.50
N ALA A 67 -5.81 -19.54 -6.17
CA ALA A 67 -5.74 -20.42 -5.01
C ALA A 67 -6.00 -19.68 -3.69
N ILE A 68 -5.41 -18.50 -3.49
CA ILE A 68 -5.62 -17.66 -2.30
C ILE A 68 -7.08 -17.24 -2.18
N MET A 69 -7.71 -16.83 -3.30
CA MET A 69 -9.10 -16.38 -3.31
C MET A 69 -10.10 -17.52 -3.06
N ILE A 70 -9.79 -18.75 -3.49
CA ILE A 70 -10.57 -19.94 -3.16
C ILE A 70 -10.35 -20.30 -1.69
N ALA A 71 -9.11 -20.37 -1.22
CA ALA A 71 -8.76 -20.72 0.16
C ALA A 71 -9.43 -19.80 1.18
N ARG A 72 -9.53 -18.50 0.88
CA ARG A 72 -10.26 -17.50 1.67
C ARG A 72 -11.75 -17.83 1.88
N LYS A 73 -12.36 -18.59 0.97
CA LYS A 73 -13.79 -18.94 1.01
C LYS A 73 -14.04 -20.35 1.56
N LEU A 74 -12.99 -21.14 1.81
CA LEU A 74 -13.16 -22.51 2.30
C LEU A 74 -13.73 -22.48 3.72
N PRO A 75 -14.74 -23.30 4.02
CA PRO A 75 -15.26 -23.41 5.38
C PRO A 75 -14.31 -24.22 6.28
N GLY A 76 -14.39 -24.02 7.60
CA GLY A 76 -13.62 -24.76 8.59
C GLY A 76 -12.24 -24.15 8.88
N ILE A 77 -11.21 -24.54 8.14
CA ILE A 77 -9.83 -24.08 8.39
C ILE A 77 -9.61 -22.70 7.78
N GLN A 78 -9.43 -21.70 8.63
CA GLN A 78 -9.16 -20.33 8.20
C GLN A 78 -7.66 -20.05 8.24
N LEU A 79 -7.07 -19.65 7.13
CA LEU A 79 -5.68 -19.16 7.11
C LEU A 79 -5.64 -17.72 7.67
N PRO A 80 -4.62 -17.35 8.47
CA PRO A 80 -4.45 -15.99 8.95
C PRO A 80 -4.32 -15.04 7.75
N PHE A 81 -4.76 -13.80 7.91
CA PHE A 81 -4.79 -12.76 6.86
C PHE A 81 -5.77 -13.00 5.69
N LEU A 82 -6.35 -14.19 5.57
CA LEU A 82 -7.35 -14.51 4.53
C LEU A 82 -8.77 -14.61 5.08
N SER A 83 -8.96 -14.73 6.40
CA SER A 83 -10.29 -14.68 6.99
C SER A 83 -10.89 -13.29 6.87
N VAL A 84 -12.09 -13.23 6.28
CA VAL A 84 -13.07 -12.23 6.71
C VAL A 84 -13.64 -12.79 7.99
N ASN A 85 -13.86 -11.95 9.00
CA ASN A 85 -14.58 -12.33 10.20
C ASN A 85 -16.04 -12.68 9.85
N ASP A 86 -16.26 -13.80 9.16
CA ASP A 86 -17.54 -14.49 9.14
C ASP A 86 -17.50 -15.37 10.39
N THR A 87 -17.80 -14.75 11.52
CA THR A 87 -18.22 -15.47 12.71
C THR A 87 -19.42 -16.30 12.31
N PHE A 88 -19.23 -17.60 12.12
CA PHE A 88 -20.36 -18.52 12.01
C PHE A 88 -21.12 -18.46 13.34
N GLU A 89 -22.38 -18.01 13.29
CA GLU A 89 -23.30 -18.08 14.43
C GLU A 89 -23.27 -19.51 15.01
N GLY A 90 -23.02 -19.62 16.32
CA GLY A 90 -22.95 -20.90 17.03
C GLY A 90 -21.54 -21.42 17.30
N THR A 91 -20.49 -20.73 16.83
CA THR A 91 -19.14 -20.92 17.35
C THR A 91 -18.84 -19.77 18.31
N GLU A 92 -18.86 -20.03 19.62
CA GLU A 92 -18.13 -19.19 20.55
C GLU A 92 -16.70 -19.05 19.99
N LEU A 93 -16.10 -17.88 20.08
CA LEU A 93 -14.70 -17.62 19.70
C LEU A 93 -13.74 -18.47 20.57
N GLU A 94 -13.76 -19.79 20.43
CA GLU A 94 -12.58 -20.61 20.51
C GLU A 94 -11.78 -20.26 19.26
N THR A 95 -10.93 -19.24 19.41
CA THR A 95 -9.92 -18.81 18.44
C THR A 95 -9.37 -20.02 17.68
N PHE A 96 -9.66 -20.12 16.38
CA PHE A 96 -9.09 -21.15 15.52
C PHE A 96 -7.57 -21.05 15.64
N ASN A 97 -6.98 -21.98 16.39
CA ASN A 97 -5.55 -21.97 16.68
C ASN A 97 -4.85 -22.79 15.60
N LEU A 98 -4.22 -22.10 14.65
CA LEU A 98 -3.48 -22.76 13.57
C LEU A 98 -2.35 -23.66 14.08
N GLN A 99 -1.75 -23.37 15.24
CA GLN A 99 -0.71 -24.23 15.82
C GLN A 99 -1.27 -25.61 16.20
N ARG A 100 -2.56 -25.70 16.51
CA ARG A 100 -3.28 -26.96 16.75
C ARG A 100 -3.80 -27.61 15.47
N ALA A 101 -3.93 -26.85 14.37
CA ALA A 101 -4.50 -27.30 13.11
C ALA A 101 -3.51 -28.06 12.19
N LYS A 102 -2.66 -28.92 12.76
CA LYS A 102 -1.68 -29.70 12.00
C LYS A 102 -2.32 -30.91 11.30
N GLY A 103 -1.89 -31.23 10.09
CA GLY A 103 -2.40 -32.36 9.31
C GLY A 103 -2.63 -32.05 7.84
N VAL A 104 -3.05 -33.08 7.11
CA VAL A 104 -3.47 -32.98 5.71
C VAL A 104 -4.99 -32.99 5.66
N PHE A 105 -5.56 -31.93 5.11
CA PHE A 105 -6.99 -31.71 4.99
C PHE A 105 -7.39 -31.63 3.53
N TYR A 106 -8.37 -32.43 3.15
CA TYR A 106 -8.87 -32.53 1.79
C TYR A 106 -10.30 -32.01 1.70
N TYR A 107 -10.54 -31.14 0.72
CA TYR A 107 -11.85 -30.59 0.38
C TYR A 107 -12.35 -31.27 -0.89
N TYR A 108 -13.48 -31.98 -0.80
CA TYR A 108 -14.10 -32.61 -1.98
C TYR A 108 -14.73 -31.59 -2.94
N SER A 109 -15.17 -30.45 -2.39
CA SER A 109 -15.63 -29.27 -3.11
C SER A 109 -15.32 -28.00 -2.32
N VAL A 110 -15.35 -26.84 -2.98
CA VAL A 110 -15.11 -25.54 -2.32
C VAL A 110 -16.15 -25.20 -1.24
N ASP A 111 -17.33 -25.82 -1.29
CA ASP A 111 -18.41 -25.62 -0.32
C ASP A 111 -18.46 -26.70 0.78
N SER A 112 -17.60 -27.72 0.69
CA SER A 112 -17.56 -28.83 1.66
C SER A 112 -16.68 -28.52 2.87
N LEU A 113 -17.00 -29.11 4.02
CA LEU A 113 -16.09 -29.13 5.16
C LEU A 113 -14.87 -30.03 4.86
N PRO A 114 -13.68 -29.71 5.42
CA PRO A 114 -12.49 -30.51 5.19
C PRO A 114 -12.56 -31.88 5.88
N GLU A 115 -12.04 -32.91 5.22
CA GLU A 115 -11.72 -34.19 5.84
C GLU A 115 -10.22 -34.26 6.17
N LYS A 116 -9.87 -34.60 7.41
CA LYS A 116 -8.47 -34.85 7.79
C LYS A 116 -8.06 -36.24 7.34
N ILE A 117 -7.28 -36.32 6.27
CA ILE A 117 -6.88 -37.59 5.62
C ILE A 117 -5.53 -38.12 6.10
N ALA A 118 -4.67 -37.26 6.69
CA ALA A 118 -3.39 -37.69 7.25
C ALA A 118 -2.89 -36.77 8.38
N GLN A 119 -1.98 -37.30 9.19
CA GLN A 119 -1.19 -36.49 10.13
C GLN A 119 0.02 -35.89 9.41
N SER A 120 0.43 -34.70 9.84
CA SER A 120 1.58 -33.96 9.32
C SER A 120 1.99 -32.94 10.37
N ASP A 121 3.27 -32.57 10.42
CA ASP A 121 3.75 -31.46 11.25
C ASP A 121 3.40 -30.09 10.67
N SER A 122 3.11 -30.06 9.37
CA SER A 122 2.59 -28.90 8.62
C SER A 122 1.05 -28.92 8.55
N LEU A 123 0.45 -27.76 8.30
CA LEU A 123 -0.93 -27.67 7.84
C LEU A 123 -0.94 -27.74 6.30
N ILE A 124 -1.59 -28.74 5.73
CA ILE A 124 -1.70 -28.93 4.29
C ILE A 124 -3.16 -28.93 3.88
N LEU A 125 -3.56 -27.97 3.05
CA LEU A 125 -4.88 -27.86 2.48
C LEU A 125 -4.85 -28.33 1.02
N ILE A 126 -5.71 -29.27 0.66
CA ILE A 126 -5.90 -29.76 -0.70
C ILE A 126 -7.34 -29.48 -1.11
N PHE A 127 -7.53 -28.75 -2.21
CA PHE A 127 -8.86 -28.33 -2.65
C PHE A 127 -8.93 -28.17 -4.18
N PRO A 128 -10.11 -28.34 -4.79
CA PRO A 128 -10.25 -28.28 -6.24
C PRO A 128 -10.07 -26.86 -6.77
N ALA A 129 -9.52 -26.74 -7.98
CA ALA A 129 -9.34 -25.45 -8.68
C ALA A 129 -10.63 -24.86 -9.26
N GLY A 130 -11.80 -25.27 -8.77
CA GLY A 130 -13.12 -24.88 -9.25
C GLY A 130 -14.14 -26.02 -9.23
N ASN A 131 -15.31 -25.80 -9.82
CA ASN A 131 -16.44 -26.74 -9.76
C ASN A 131 -16.32 -27.94 -10.73
N GLU A 132 -15.25 -28.03 -11.52
CA GLU A 132 -15.07 -29.11 -12.50
C GLU A 132 -14.15 -30.21 -11.98
N LYS A 133 -14.66 -31.44 -11.95
CA LYS A 133 -14.02 -32.67 -11.42
C LYS A 133 -12.72 -33.13 -12.11
N LYS A 134 -12.16 -32.37 -13.06
CA LYS A 134 -10.98 -32.77 -13.86
C LYS A 134 -9.85 -31.75 -13.90
N THR A 135 -9.91 -30.68 -13.11
CA THR A 135 -8.79 -29.74 -12.99
C THR A 135 -7.79 -30.22 -11.95
N GLU A 136 -6.50 -29.94 -12.17
CA GLU A 136 -5.47 -30.16 -11.16
C GLU A 136 -5.84 -29.43 -9.86
N GLU A 137 -5.76 -30.14 -8.74
CA GLU A 137 -6.06 -29.58 -7.43
C GLU A 137 -5.04 -28.51 -7.03
N PHE A 138 -5.50 -27.56 -6.22
CA PHE A 138 -4.61 -26.69 -5.48
C PHE A 138 -4.18 -27.36 -4.19
N ARG A 139 -2.93 -27.11 -3.80
CA ARG A 139 -2.40 -27.49 -2.51
C ARG A 139 -1.67 -26.31 -1.88
N ILE A 140 -2.09 -25.92 -0.69
CA ILE A 140 -1.39 -24.92 0.15
C ILE A 140 -0.72 -25.66 1.30
N VAL A 141 0.59 -25.51 1.43
CA VAL A 141 1.39 -26.11 2.49
C VAL A 141 1.89 -24.99 3.40
N VAL A 142 1.38 -24.93 4.63
CA VAL A 142 1.86 -24.01 5.67
C VAL A 142 2.89 -24.76 6.51
N SER A 143 4.17 -24.41 6.32
CA SER A 143 5.31 -25.12 6.91
C SER A 143 5.77 -24.53 8.23
N SER A 144 5.58 -23.22 8.42
CA SER A 144 5.92 -22.49 9.63
C SER A 144 4.76 -21.59 10.02
N PHE A 145 4.37 -21.65 11.29
CA PHE A 145 3.37 -20.74 11.85
C PHE A 145 3.60 -20.51 13.34
N ASN A 146 3.66 -19.25 13.73
CA ASN A 146 3.71 -18.85 15.13
C ASN A 146 2.79 -17.64 15.38
N GLU A 147 2.15 -17.62 16.55
CA GLU A 147 1.34 -16.50 17.03
C GLU A 147 1.82 -16.06 18.40
N ILE A 148 1.70 -14.76 18.66
CA ILE A 148 1.92 -14.17 19.97
C ILE A 148 0.63 -13.51 20.45
N LEU A 149 0.30 -13.69 21.73
CA LEU A 149 -0.73 -12.89 22.38
C LEU A 149 -0.11 -11.53 22.72
N THR A 150 -0.58 -10.48 22.05
CA THR A 150 -0.14 -9.10 22.32
C THR A 150 -0.67 -8.61 23.67
N ASP A 151 -0.06 -7.56 24.22
CA ASP A 151 -0.51 -6.89 25.45
C ASP A 151 -1.96 -6.35 25.34
N LEU A 152 -2.46 -6.17 24.11
CA LEU A 152 -3.83 -5.78 23.81
C LEU A 152 -4.82 -6.97 23.81
N GLY A 153 -4.37 -8.18 24.17
CA GLY A 153 -5.19 -9.39 24.20
C GLY A 153 -5.52 -9.98 22.83
N MET A 154 -4.86 -9.52 21.76
CA MET A 154 -5.05 -10.02 20.40
C MET A 154 -3.96 -11.02 20.03
N LEU A 155 -4.33 -12.15 19.42
CA LEU A 155 -3.38 -13.05 18.77
C LEU A 155 -2.89 -12.41 17.47
N PHE A 156 -1.59 -12.23 17.36
CA PHE A 156 -0.94 -11.75 16.15
C PHE A 156 0.01 -12.81 15.60
N PRO A 157 -0.01 -13.05 14.28
CA PRO A 157 1.00 -13.89 13.64
C PRO A 157 2.37 -13.24 13.80
N GLU A 158 3.36 -14.05 14.17
CA GLU A 158 4.77 -13.67 14.26
C GLU A 158 5.52 -14.23 13.05
N THR A 159 5.21 -15.44 12.63
CA THR A 159 5.78 -16.06 11.43
C THR A 159 4.71 -16.84 10.69
N PHE A 160 4.70 -16.77 9.37
CA PHE A 160 3.84 -17.60 8.53
C PHE A 160 4.56 -17.85 7.19
N ASP A 161 4.79 -19.12 6.86
CA ASP A 161 5.35 -19.52 5.58
C ASP A 161 4.43 -20.51 4.89
N ALA A 162 4.02 -20.19 3.67
CA ALA A 162 3.17 -21.03 2.85
C ALA A 162 3.69 -21.19 1.43
N GLU A 163 3.60 -22.41 0.92
CA GLU A 163 3.85 -22.73 -0.49
C GLU A 163 2.54 -23.10 -1.18
N ILE A 164 2.36 -22.60 -2.40
CA ILE A 164 1.14 -22.79 -3.18
C ILE A 164 1.48 -23.61 -4.41
N TYR A 165 0.76 -24.70 -4.59
CA TYR A 165 0.91 -25.65 -5.70
C TYR A 165 -0.38 -25.78 -6.49
N LYS A 166 -0.27 -26.00 -7.80
CA LYS A 166 -1.34 -26.50 -8.67
C LYS A 166 -0.84 -27.81 -9.29
N GLY A 167 -1.50 -28.92 -8.97
CA GLY A 167 -0.98 -30.25 -9.24
C GLY A 167 0.42 -30.43 -8.64
N GLY A 168 1.39 -30.84 -9.45
CA GLY A 168 2.79 -31.02 -9.04
C GLY A 168 3.66 -29.76 -9.09
N ARG A 169 3.14 -28.62 -9.57
CA ARG A 169 3.93 -27.42 -9.84
C ARG A 169 3.72 -26.36 -8.75
N GLN A 170 4.81 -25.81 -8.22
CA GLN A 170 4.75 -24.62 -7.37
C GLN A 170 4.39 -23.40 -8.22
N VAL A 171 3.33 -22.70 -7.81
CA VAL A 171 2.81 -21.51 -8.50
C VAL A 171 3.10 -20.23 -7.73
N GLY A 172 3.28 -20.33 -6.41
CA GLY A 172 3.63 -19.20 -5.56
C GLY A 172 4.09 -19.58 -4.17
N ASN A 173 4.45 -18.56 -3.41
CA ASN A 173 4.72 -18.68 -1.99
C ASN A 173 4.37 -17.37 -1.27
N LEU A 174 4.16 -17.47 0.03
CA LEU A 174 3.89 -16.36 0.90
C LEU A 174 4.73 -16.55 2.16
N SER A 175 5.50 -15.54 2.52
CA SER A 175 6.27 -15.51 3.77
C SER A 175 5.93 -14.24 4.53
N TYR A 176 5.72 -14.39 5.82
CA TYR A 176 5.46 -13.30 6.74
C TYR A 176 6.33 -13.49 7.98
N SER A 177 6.94 -12.42 8.43
CA SER A 177 7.63 -12.36 9.72
C SER A 177 7.37 -11.02 10.37
N ALA A 178 7.23 -11.03 11.69
CA ALA A 178 7.09 -9.84 12.49
C ALA A 178 7.85 -10.00 13.80
N THR A 179 8.29 -8.89 14.35
CA THR A 179 8.80 -8.84 15.73
C THR A 179 7.97 -7.84 16.52
N PHE A 180 7.82 -8.07 17.81
CA PHE A 180 6.99 -7.24 18.66
C PHE A 180 7.82 -6.60 19.79
N LYS A 181 7.51 -5.35 20.10
CA LYS A 181 8.06 -4.62 21.24
C LYS A 181 6.97 -3.75 21.86
N HIS A 182 6.84 -3.82 23.19
CA HIS A 182 5.78 -3.11 23.92
C HIS A 182 4.36 -3.38 23.36
N GLY A 183 4.10 -4.64 22.99
CA GLY A 183 2.82 -5.06 22.42
C GLY A 183 2.53 -4.58 20.99
N MET A 184 3.51 -3.98 20.30
CA MET A 184 3.34 -3.44 18.94
C MET A 184 4.33 -4.07 17.94
N PRO A 185 3.96 -4.19 16.65
CA PRO A 185 4.89 -4.60 15.61
C PRO A 185 6.08 -3.64 15.56
N ALA A 186 7.25 -4.14 15.90
CA ALA A 186 8.52 -3.43 15.79
C ALA A 186 9.07 -3.53 14.37
N SER A 187 8.95 -4.70 13.76
CA SER A 187 9.20 -4.91 12.34
C SER A 187 8.17 -5.86 11.76
N VAL A 188 7.84 -5.68 10.48
CA VAL A 188 7.05 -6.63 9.69
C VAL A 188 7.68 -6.75 8.32
N LEU A 189 7.85 -7.98 7.85
CA LEU A 189 8.22 -8.30 6.48
C LEU A 189 7.21 -9.29 5.93
N PHE A 190 6.57 -8.93 4.83
CA PHE A 190 5.70 -9.77 4.05
C PHE A 190 6.23 -9.86 2.63
N ASN A 191 6.30 -11.07 2.09
CA ASN A 191 6.62 -11.32 0.69
C ASN A 191 5.63 -12.31 0.11
N LEU A 192 5.10 -11.99 -1.08
CA LEU A 192 4.24 -12.87 -1.86
C LEU A 192 4.79 -12.97 -3.28
N LYS A 193 5.14 -14.20 -3.68
CA LYS A 193 5.44 -14.52 -5.08
C LYS A 193 4.25 -15.20 -5.73
N ALA A 194 3.77 -14.61 -6.82
CA ALA A 194 2.62 -15.09 -7.56
C ALA A 194 2.90 -15.04 -9.07
N GLY A 195 3.31 -16.16 -9.66
CA GLY A 195 3.74 -16.19 -11.05
C GLY A 195 4.95 -15.27 -11.29
N GLY A 196 4.79 -14.26 -12.16
CA GLY A 196 5.82 -13.25 -12.43
C GLY A 196 5.84 -12.07 -11.46
N PHE A 197 4.98 -12.07 -10.44
CA PHE A 197 4.87 -10.99 -9.46
C PHE A 197 5.63 -11.29 -8.19
N ASP A 198 6.33 -10.28 -7.66
CA ASP A 198 6.96 -10.27 -6.34
C ASP A 198 6.44 -9.02 -5.59
N ILE A 199 5.63 -9.27 -4.56
CA ILE A 199 5.00 -8.24 -3.74
C ILE A 199 5.68 -8.26 -2.37
N GLU A 200 6.24 -7.13 -1.97
CA GLU A 200 6.93 -7.00 -0.70
C GLU A 200 6.31 -5.86 0.12
N THR A 201 5.97 -6.14 1.38
CA THR A 201 5.61 -5.12 2.36
C THR A 201 6.61 -5.16 3.51
N LYS A 202 7.17 -4.01 3.86
CA LYS A 202 8.06 -3.81 5.00
C LYS A 202 7.43 -2.78 5.93
N LEU A 203 7.55 -2.98 7.23
CA LEU A 203 7.19 -2.00 8.25
C LEU A 203 8.28 -2.01 9.31
N GLU A 204 8.74 -0.83 9.72
CA GLU A 204 9.71 -0.64 10.79
C GLU A 204 9.22 0.45 11.74
N THR A 205 9.20 0.14 13.04
CA THR A 205 8.77 1.06 14.09
C THR A 205 9.97 1.47 14.95
N THR A 206 10.30 2.76 14.93
CA THR A 206 11.31 3.33 15.84
C THR A 206 10.64 3.81 17.12
N PHE A 207 10.79 3.04 18.21
CA PHE A 207 10.26 3.41 19.53
C PHE A 207 11.17 4.41 20.25
N ARG A 208 10.65 5.59 20.61
CA ARG A 208 11.36 6.56 21.47
C ARG A 208 10.45 7.02 22.61
N LYS A 209 11.04 7.44 23.73
CA LYS A 209 10.31 7.80 24.98
C LYS A 209 9.19 8.84 24.81
N LYS A 210 9.30 9.76 23.84
CA LYS A 210 8.33 10.86 23.65
C LYS A 210 7.52 10.77 22.36
N LYS A 211 8.06 10.10 21.33
CA LYS A 211 7.49 10.11 19.98
C LYS A 211 8.06 8.95 19.17
N SER A 212 7.23 7.99 18.81
CA SER A 212 7.61 6.88 17.94
C SER A 212 7.35 7.27 16.49
N SER A 213 8.00 6.59 15.55
CA SER A 213 7.74 6.71 14.11
C SER A 213 7.60 5.34 13.48
N VAL A 214 6.78 5.25 12.45
CA VAL A 214 6.59 4.05 11.64
C VAL A 214 6.91 4.41 10.19
N GLU A 215 7.76 3.60 9.59
CA GLU A 215 8.07 3.62 8.17
C GLU A 215 7.51 2.33 7.57
N ALA A 216 6.69 2.46 6.53
CA ALA A 216 6.16 1.32 5.80
C ALA A 216 6.46 1.46 4.31
N GLN A 217 6.88 0.37 3.69
CA GLN A 217 7.15 0.31 2.27
C GLN A 217 6.34 -0.84 1.66
N PHE A 218 5.71 -0.57 0.52
CA PHE A 218 5.09 -1.58 -0.32
C PHE A 218 5.74 -1.50 -1.70
N THR A 219 6.23 -2.62 -2.22
CA THR A 219 6.71 -2.71 -3.60
C THR A 219 6.03 -3.87 -4.33
N LEU A 220 5.80 -3.66 -5.62
CA LEU A 220 5.35 -4.70 -6.55
C LEU A 220 6.28 -4.70 -7.74
N HIS A 221 6.94 -5.84 -7.95
CA HIS A 221 7.74 -6.12 -9.13
C HIS A 221 6.99 -7.08 -10.04
N GLU A 222 7.04 -6.85 -11.35
CA GLU A 222 6.56 -7.77 -12.36
C GLU A 222 7.70 -8.12 -13.31
N SER A 223 8.06 -9.41 -13.34
CA SER A 223 9.20 -9.93 -14.11
C SER A 223 10.51 -9.17 -13.83
N GLY A 224 10.76 -8.85 -12.55
CA GLY A 224 11.95 -8.13 -12.10
C GLY A 224 11.88 -6.60 -12.21
N ASN A 225 10.85 -6.04 -12.85
CA ASN A 225 10.70 -4.58 -12.99
C ASN A 225 9.77 -4.02 -11.92
N GLN A 226 10.20 -2.99 -11.19
CA GLN A 226 9.35 -2.29 -10.22
C GLN A 226 8.19 -1.59 -10.94
N ARG A 227 6.96 -1.98 -10.62
CA ARG A 227 5.73 -1.41 -11.19
C ARG A 227 5.04 -0.46 -10.24
N ILE A 228 5.07 -0.78 -8.95
CA ILE A 228 4.48 0.02 -7.88
C ILE A 228 5.49 0.13 -6.75
N LYS A 229 5.64 1.34 -6.22
CA LYS A 229 6.32 1.59 -4.96
C LYS A 229 5.51 2.58 -4.15
N VAL A 230 5.28 2.26 -2.89
CA VAL A 230 4.64 3.13 -1.92
C VAL A 230 5.54 3.20 -0.69
N ASN A 231 5.91 4.40 -0.27
CA ASN A 231 6.54 4.63 1.03
C ASN A 231 5.57 5.44 1.90
N ILE A 232 5.44 5.09 3.17
CA ILE A 232 4.61 5.77 4.15
C ILE A 232 5.45 6.01 5.38
N ASP A 233 5.59 7.26 5.76
CA ASP A 233 6.19 7.67 7.01
C ASP A 233 5.10 8.30 7.88
N SER A 234 4.95 7.81 9.11
CA SER A 234 3.97 8.34 10.05
C SER A 234 4.55 8.45 11.44
N GLU A 235 4.16 9.50 12.16
CA GLU A 235 4.45 9.62 13.57
C GLU A 235 3.39 8.85 14.37
N VAL A 236 3.82 8.20 15.45
CA VAL A 236 2.91 7.44 16.31
C VAL A 236 2.91 8.04 17.70
N ILE A 237 1.73 8.48 18.12
CA ILE A 237 1.47 9.03 19.45
C ILE A 237 0.51 8.12 20.20
N GLN A 238 0.70 8.04 21.51
CA GLN A 238 -0.27 7.41 22.39
C GLN A 238 -1.29 8.47 22.84
N THR A 239 -2.57 8.21 22.64
CA THR A 239 -3.66 9.07 23.07
C THR A 239 -3.88 8.95 24.57
N ALA A 240 -4.66 9.87 25.15
CA ALA A 240 -5.02 9.84 26.57
C ALA A 240 -5.80 8.56 26.98
N SER A 241 -6.48 7.90 26.04
CA SER A 241 -7.16 6.62 26.26
C SER A 241 -6.23 5.41 26.17
N GLY A 242 -4.93 5.61 25.93
CA GLY A 242 -3.95 4.55 25.73
C GLY A 242 -3.93 3.97 24.32
N ALA A 243 -4.84 4.39 23.43
CA ALA A 243 -4.85 3.99 22.02
C ALA A 243 -3.69 4.66 21.25
N MET A 244 -3.30 4.06 20.13
CA MET A 244 -2.27 4.65 19.26
C MET A 244 -2.93 5.44 18.14
N ALA A 245 -2.51 6.69 17.95
CA ALA A 245 -2.87 7.50 16.80
C ALA A 245 -1.64 7.69 15.90
N TYR A 246 -1.89 7.59 14.59
CA TYR A 246 -0.89 7.77 13.56
C TYR A 246 -1.08 9.16 12.95
N ASP A 247 -0.40 10.12 13.52
CA ASP A 247 -0.46 11.53 13.13
C ASP A 247 0.71 11.87 12.23
N GLY A 248 0.59 12.94 11.42
CA GLY A 248 1.67 13.38 10.53
C GLY A 248 2.05 12.33 9.50
N LYS A 249 1.48 12.39 8.29
CA LYS A 249 1.74 11.40 7.23
C LYS A 249 2.50 12.02 6.08
N HIS A 250 3.56 11.33 5.65
CA HIS A 250 4.20 11.54 4.36
C HIS A 250 4.07 10.23 3.56
N ILE A 251 3.39 10.28 2.42
CA ILE A 251 3.15 9.11 1.58
C ILE A 251 3.65 9.44 0.17
N GLU A 252 4.55 8.61 -0.34
CA GLU A 252 5.04 8.69 -1.71
C GLU A 252 4.56 7.46 -2.47
N ILE A 253 3.90 7.68 -3.60
CA ILE A 253 3.39 6.63 -4.48
C ILE A 253 4.03 6.82 -5.84
N GLU A 254 4.68 5.78 -6.36
CA GLU A 254 5.26 5.75 -7.70
C GLU A 254 4.66 4.58 -8.47
N ILE A 255 3.90 4.90 -9.51
CA ILE A 255 3.25 3.96 -10.41
C ILE A 255 3.29 4.57 -11.80
N PHE A 256 3.99 3.95 -12.74
CA PHE A 256 4.19 4.55 -14.06
C PHE A 256 2.87 5.00 -14.73
N PRO A 257 2.81 6.19 -15.35
CA PRO A 257 3.83 7.24 -15.42
C PRO A 257 3.70 8.31 -14.31
N LEU A 258 3.01 8.03 -13.21
CA LEU A 258 2.63 8.97 -12.16
C LEU A 258 3.45 8.79 -10.88
N LYS A 259 3.80 9.92 -10.26
CA LYS A 259 4.26 10.01 -8.88
C LYS A 259 3.29 10.89 -8.10
N ALA A 260 2.83 10.41 -6.95
CA ALA A 260 2.01 11.17 -6.03
C ALA A 260 2.76 11.34 -4.70
N GLU A 261 2.70 12.55 -4.16
CA GLU A 261 3.22 12.89 -2.85
C GLU A 261 2.07 13.42 -2.00
N ILE A 262 1.79 12.76 -0.87
CA ILE A 262 0.76 13.13 0.09
C ILE A 262 1.46 13.53 1.38
N LYS A 263 1.32 14.79 1.75
CA LYS A 263 1.76 15.31 3.05
C LYS A 263 0.52 15.69 3.84
N SER A 264 0.42 15.25 5.08
CA SER A 264 -0.72 15.57 5.94
C SER A 264 -0.25 15.81 7.37
N ASP A 265 -0.37 17.05 7.83
CA ASP A 265 -0.22 17.45 9.22
C ASP A 265 -1.58 17.41 9.97
N TYR A 266 -2.58 16.78 9.35
CA TYR A 266 -3.90 16.66 9.94
C TYR A 266 -3.85 15.66 11.11
N LEU A 267 -4.09 16.17 12.32
CA LEU A 267 -4.13 15.37 13.54
C LEU A 267 -5.52 14.75 13.68
N PHE A 268 -5.67 13.53 13.17
CA PHE A 268 -6.93 12.79 13.28
C PHE A 268 -7.35 12.59 14.74
N SER A 269 -6.38 12.54 15.66
CA SER A 269 -6.59 12.45 17.10
C SER A 269 -7.28 13.67 17.73
N GLN A 270 -7.29 14.83 17.05
CA GLN A 270 -7.77 16.12 17.56
C GLN A 270 -8.84 16.78 16.65
N ALA A 271 -9.33 16.04 15.66
CA ALA A 271 -10.26 16.56 14.66
C ALA A 271 -11.66 16.87 15.24
N ASP A 272 -12.16 18.08 14.98
CA ASP A 272 -13.58 18.42 15.12
C ASP A 272 -14.31 18.11 13.80
N ALA A 273 -15.47 17.46 13.88
CA ALA A 273 -16.19 16.91 12.74
C ALA A 273 -16.92 17.96 11.87
N ALA A 274 -17.04 19.20 12.36
CA ALA A 274 -17.88 20.22 11.72
C ALA A 274 -17.37 20.69 10.34
N ASP A 275 -16.06 20.68 10.08
CA ASP A 275 -15.45 21.05 8.79
C ASP A 275 -14.24 20.15 8.46
N PHE A 276 -14.49 18.85 8.37
CA PHE A 276 -13.43 17.88 8.04
C PHE A 276 -12.73 18.22 6.72
N PHE A 277 -13.47 18.49 5.64
CA PHE A 277 -12.91 18.71 4.30
C PHE A 277 -12.07 19.99 4.23
N GLY A 278 -12.58 21.09 4.80
CA GLY A 278 -11.85 22.35 4.85
C GLY A 278 -10.57 22.24 5.66
N GLU A 279 -10.64 21.66 6.86
CA GLU A 279 -9.45 21.49 7.72
C GLU A 279 -8.46 20.48 7.16
N PHE A 280 -8.91 19.37 6.57
CA PHE A 280 -8.04 18.39 5.93
C PHE A 280 -7.27 19.01 4.76
N ASN A 281 -7.97 19.71 3.86
CA ASN A 281 -7.33 20.32 2.68
C ASN A 281 -6.42 21.52 3.03
N LYS A 282 -6.62 22.18 4.17
CA LYS A 282 -5.69 23.21 4.67
C LYS A 282 -4.40 22.61 5.23
N ARG A 283 -4.48 21.40 5.79
CA ARG A 283 -3.38 20.74 6.51
C ARG A 283 -2.77 19.57 5.73
N SER A 284 -3.27 19.31 4.53
CA SER A 284 -2.83 18.21 3.68
C SER A 284 -2.65 18.69 2.25
N ALA A 285 -1.61 18.18 1.59
CA ALA A 285 -1.33 18.44 0.20
C ALA A 285 -1.12 17.10 -0.52
N ILE A 286 -1.88 16.88 -1.59
CA ILE A 286 -1.69 15.76 -2.50
C ILE A 286 -1.22 16.33 -3.82
N LYS A 287 0.07 16.15 -4.14
CA LYS A 287 0.69 16.65 -5.37
C LYS A 287 0.93 15.51 -6.35
N LEU A 288 0.59 15.74 -7.61
CA LEU A 288 0.84 14.79 -8.69
C LEU A 288 1.93 15.32 -9.63
N THR A 289 2.87 14.45 -9.98
CA THR A 289 3.93 14.68 -10.96
C THR A 289 4.01 13.51 -11.93
N ASP A 290 4.44 13.74 -13.16
CA ASP A 290 4.79 12.63 -14.05
C ASP A 290 6.19 12.06 -13.76
N SER A 291 6.59 11.05 -14.52
CA SER A 291 7.91 10.43 -14.45
C SER A 291 9.07 11.37 -14.81
N GLU A 292 8.81 12.47 -15.52
CA GLU A 292 9.79 13.48 -15.90
C GLU A 292 9.88 14.63 -14.89
N GLY A 293 9.04 14.62 -13.84
CA GLY A 293 8.98 15.64 -12.80
C GLY A 293 8.09 16.83 -13.14
N LEU A 294 7.28 16.75 -14.20
CA LEU A 294 6.30 17.77 -14.58
C LEU A 294 5.15 17.77 -13.58
N ILE A 295 4.81 18.94 -13.02
CA ILE A 295 3.70 19.07 -12.07
C ILE A 295 2.39 18.97 -12.84
N LEU A 296 1.58 17.96 -12.52
CA LEU A 296 0.28 17.72 -13.17
C LEU A 296 -0.83 18.54 -12.51
N GLY A 297 -0.73 18.74 -11.21
CA GLY A 297 -1.69 19.47 -10.38
C GLY A 297 -1.77 18.90 -8.96
N THR A 298 -2.86 19.19 -8.26
CA THR A 298 -3.09 18.76 -6.88
C THR A 298 -4.46 18.12 -6.71
N ILE A 299 -4.58 17.15 -5.79
CA ILE A 299 -5.87 16.56 -5.41
C ILE A 299 -6.37 17.23 -4.12
N LYS A 300 -7.67 17.51 -4.06
CA LYS A 300 -8.38 17.91 -2.83
C LYS A 300 -9.55 16.97 -2.57
N LEU A 301 -9.90 16.84 -1.28
CA LEU A 301 -11.09 16.10 -0.85
C LEU A 301 -12.30 17.02 -0.83
N GLU A 302 -13.41 16.62 -1.45
CA GLU A 302 -14.64 17.41 -1.45
C GLU A 302 -15.89 16.56 -1.24
N GLN A 303 -16.96 17.19 -0.73
CA GLN A 303 -18.29 16.63 -0.70
C GLN A 303 -19.11 17.25 -1.84
N THR A 304 -19.38 16.48 -2.89
CA THR A 304 -20.26 16.92 -3.97
C THR A 304 -21.72 16.93 -3.49
N GLU A 305 -22.47 17.98 -3.83
CA GLU A 305 -23.90 18.08 -3.51
C GLU A 305 -24.68 16.84 -3.98
N GLY A 306 -25.54 16.32 -3.10
CA GLY A 306 -26.32 15.09 -3.35
C GLY A 306 -25.56 13.77 -3.16
N LYS A 307 -24.25 13.80 -2.87
CA LYS A 307 -23.47 12.60 -2.50
C LYS A 307 -23.07 12.65 -1.03
N SER A 308 -23.31 11.57 -0.29
CA SER A 308 -22.86 11.39 1.10
C SER A 308 -21.42 10.84 1.20
N ARG A 309 -20.60 11.04 0.16
CA ARG A 309 -19.28 10.41 0.01
C ARG A 309 -18.19 11.45 -0.25
N ILE A 310 -16.97 11.12 0.17
CA ILE A 310 -15.74 11.84 -0.16
C ILE A 310 -15.48 11.67 -1.66
N ASN A 311 -15.20 12.77 -2.36
CA ASN A 311 -14.80 12.79 -3.76
C ASN A 311 -13.35 13.30 -3.85
N LEU A 312 -12.60 12.75 -4.81
CA LEU A 312 -11.24 13.21 -5.12
C LEU A 312 -11.29 14.16 -6.31
N MET A 313 -11.07 15.45 -6.04
CA MET A 313 -11.09 16.50 -7.06
C MET A 313 -9.67 16.84 -7.51
N MET A 314 -9.39 16.71 -8.80
CA MET A 314 -8.14 17.15 -9.40
C MET A 314 -8.24 18.65 -9.72
N TYR A 315 -7.26 19.41 -9.27
CA TYR A 315 -7.07 20.82 -9.59
C TYR A 315 -5.84 20.98 -10.47
N TYR A 316 -6.05 21.42 -11.71
CA TYR A 316 -4.98 21.62 -12.69
C TYR A 316 -4.29 22.98 -12.51
N ASN A 317 -3.14 23.12 -13.18
CA ASN A 317 -2.28 24.30 -13.06
C ASN A 317 -2.90 25.60 -13.61
N ASP A 318 -3.95 25.50 -14.43
CA ASP A 318 -4.69 26.62 -15.00
C ASP A 318 -5.91 27.04 -14.15
N GLY A 319 -6.15 26.35 -13.03
CA GLY A 319 -7.27 26.58 -12.13
C GLY A 319 -8.54 25.80 -12.48
N SER A 320 -8.56 25.06 -13.59
CA SER A 320 -9.66 24.14 -13.88
C SER A 320 -9.64 22.94 -12.93
N SER A 321 -10.79 22.30 -12.74
CA SER A 321 -10.94 21.15 -11.84
C SER A 321 -11.88 20.08 -12.37
N GLU A 322 -11.61 18.83 -12.05
CA GLU A 322 -12.41 17.68 -12.47
C GLU A 322 -12.49 16.63 -11.36
N ASN A 323 -13.61 15.90 -11.30
CA ASN A 323 -13.73 14.76 -10.41
C ASN A 323 -12.98 13.55 -11.00
N LEU A 324 -12.03 13.00 -10.25
CA LEU A 324 -11.24 11.86 -10.70
C LEU A 324 -12.09 10.59 -10.90
N GLU A 325 -13.18 10.44 -10.16
CA GLU A 325 -14.07 9.26 -10.29
C GLU A 325 -14.80 9.19 -11.63
N ASP A 326 -14.95 10.34 -12.32
CA ASP A 326 -15.67 10.41 -13.60
C ASP A 326 -14.87 9.78 -14.75
N PHE A 327 -13.54 9.67 -14.61
CA PHE A 327 -12.68 9.18 -15.70
C PHE A 327 -11.54 8.23 -15.29
N LEU A 328 -11.31 8.00 -13.99
CA LEU A 328 -10.37 6.98 -13.50
C LEU A 328 -11.15 5.81 -12.89
N LEU A 329 -11.17 4.68 -13.60
CA LEU A 329 -11.91 3.49 -13.19
C LEU A 329 -11.35 2.89 -11.90
N THR A 330 -10.03 2.95 -11.70
CA THR A 330 -9.38 2.40 -10.52
C THR A 330 -9.76 3.17 -9.26
N ILE A 331 -9.75 4.50 -9.32
CA ILE A 331 -10.17 5.36 -8.20
C ILE A 331 -11.64 5.11 -7.86
N ASN A 332 -12.50 5.07 -8.88
CA ASN A 332 -13.91 4.76 -8.71
C ASN A 332 -14.11 3.40 -8.01
N LYS A 333 -13.38 2.35 -8.45
CA LYS A 333 -13.44 1.03 -7.82
C LYS A 333 -12.95 1.03 -6.38
N ILE A 334 -11.83 1.70 -6.07
CA ILE A 334 -11.26 1.75 -4.71
C ILE A 334 -12.23 2.45 -3.74
N LEU A 335 -12.75 3.62 -4.13
CA LEU A 335 -13.66 4.39 -3.27
C LEU A 335 -15.04 3.72 -3.11
N ASN A 336 -15.46 2.94 -4.10
CA ASN A 336 -16.71 2.18 -4.06
C ASN A 336 -16.54 0.73 -3.59
N MET A 337 -15.32 0.32 -3.24
CA MET A 337 -15.09 -0.97 -2.61
C MET A 337 -15.70 -0.90 -1.22
N LYS A 338 -16.93 -1.44 -1.07
CA LYS A 338 -17.52 -1.64 0.25
C LYS A 338 -16.54 -2.49 1.04
N THR A 339 -15.91 -1.89 2.04
CA THR A 339 -15.40 -2.66 3.17
C THR A 339 -16.64 -3.25 3.81
N THR A 340 -17.02 -4.46 3.42
CA THR A 340 -17.88 -5.32 4.24
C THR A 340 -17.08 -5.64 5.50
N MET A 341 -17.00 -4.65 6.40
CA MET A 341 -16.87 -4.92 7.81
C MET A 341 -18.29 -5.27 8.23
N PRO A 342 -18.58 -6.52 8.59
CA PRO A 342 -19.85 -6.83 9.24
C PRO A 342 -19.96 -5.93 10.49
N ARG A 343 -21.16 -5.39 10.69
CA ARG A 343 -21.51 -4.65 11.90
C ARG A 343 -21.58 -5.58 13.10
#